data_AF-A0A2P6FD68-F1
#
_entry.id   AF-A0A2P6FD68-F1
#
_cell.length_a   1.000
_cell.length_b   1.000
_cell.length_c   1.000
_cell.angle_alpha   90.00
_cell.angle_beta   90.00
_cell.angle_gamma   90.00
#
_symmetry.space_group_name_H-M   'P 1'
#
loop_
_entity.id
_entity.type
_entity.pdbx_description
1 polymer ?
#
loop_
_entity_poly.entity_id
_entity_poly.type
_entity_poly.pdbx_seq_one_letter_code
_entity_poly.pdbx_strand_id
1 'polypeptide(L)'
;MINEENSKQIEIAIDNVYQKVIIKKKDRIVAWQWINLFFYLFIMVSLFLTIFSFVVTYDLHFQLNKTIFLPVGIVAFLCFITTTTLIIFIKKHQKDLTQQIKNNFDITSLIDLYNTIFANIMPDVTITDITTKWTITPTNHYPINEFKVNDKIIVGKYQNIAFNIGSISQATTTVVDNLEPNLMPKPYNTQYYRYLFLTVTTSNFQNNAFEINRKNKYPKNNLTFDNFFWYDQTNPNITPTLKTLILDNMVTTTLIPNIKVTPKALSLQLATISTNSWIDNCDSLFNFNISLNKNVMLDNMIETIKHDYQTLQKSFVWLNLILKHN
;
A
#
# COMPACT_ATOMS: atom_id res chain seq x y z
N MET A 1 7.58 -14.23 -10.33
CA MET A 1 6.27 -13.83 -10.91
C MET A 1 5.23 -14.82 -10.41
N ILE A 2 4.07 -14.36 -9.90
CA ILE A 2 3.00 -15.27 -9.47
C ILE A 2 2.47 -16.02 -10.70
N ASN A 3 2.59 -17.35 -10.71
CA ASN A 3 2.10 -18.18 -11.79
C ASN A 3 0.58 -18.45 -11.65
N GLU A 4 -0.01 -19.13 -12.63
CA GLU A 4 -1.45 -19.41 -12.67
C GLU A 4 -1.90 -20.33 -11.52
N GLU A 5 -1.05 -21.27 -11.11
CA GLU A 5 -1.33 -22.20 -9.99
C GLU A 5 -1.40 -21.46 -8.65
N ASN A 6 -0.43 -20.59 -8.38
CA ASN A 6 -0.43 -19.73 -7.19
C ASN A 6 -1.66 -18.80 -7.21
N SER A 7 -2.04 -18.27 -8.38
CA SER A 7 -3.25 -17.44 -8.52
C SER A 7 -4.53 -18.21 -8.17
N LYS A 8 -4.66 -19.47 -8.59
CA LYS A 8 -5.81 -20.32 -8.22
C LYS A 8 -5.84 -20.64 -6.73
N GLN A 9 -4.69 -20.94 -6.12
CA GLN A 9 -4.60 -21.17 -4.67
C GLN A 9 -4.99 -19.92 -3.87
N ILE A 10 -4.56 -18.74 -4.35
CA ILE A 10 -4.98 -17.43 -3.83
C ILE A 10 -6.50 -17.30 -3.91
N GLU A 11 -7.10 -17.53 -5.08
CA GLU A 11 -8.54 -17.39 -5.26
C GLU A 11 -9.36 -18.28 -4.31
N ILE A 12 -8.92 -19.53 -4.11
CA ILE A 12 -9.58 -20.48 -3.20
C ILE A 12 -9.49 -20.02 -1.74
N ALA A 13 -8.30 -19.60 -1.29
CA ALA A 13 -8.11 -19.10 0.07
C ALA A 13 -8.99 -17.87 0.35
N ILE A 14 -9.10 -16.98 -0.64
CA ILE A 14 -9.92 -15.76 -0.56
C ILE A 14 -11.40 -16.10 -0.52
N ASP A 15 -11.87 -17.02 -1.37
CA ASP A 15 -13.26 -17.44 -1.36
C ASP A 15 -13.64 -18.05 -0.01
N ASN A 16 -12.76 -18.85 0.58
CA ASN A 16 -12.98 -19.40 1.92
C ASN A 16 -13.15 -18.31 2.99
N VAL A 17 -12.36 -17.24 2.96
CA VAL A 17 -12.52 -16.09 3.87
C VAL A 17 -13.84 -15.37 3.59
N TYR A 18 -14.16 -15.11 2.31
CA TYR A 18 -15.39 -14.43 1.91
C TYR A 18 -16.64 -15.21 2.34
N GLN A 19 -16.69 -16.52 2.12
CA GLN A 19 -17.83 -17.36 2.50
C GLN A 19 -17.99 -17.47 4.02
N LYS A 20 -16.90 -17.42 4.79
CA LYS A 20 -16.96 -17.40 6.27
C LYS A 20 -17.58 -16.11 6.82
N VAL A 21 -17.45 -14.99 6.12
CA VAL A 21 -17.98 -13.69 6.57
C VAL A 21 -19.36 -13.40 5.99
N ILE A 22 -19.57 -13.66 4.70
CA ILE A 22 -20.83 -13.36 4.00
C ILE A 22 -21.71 -14.61 3.98
N ILE A 23 -22.21 -14.95 5.17
CA ILE A 23 -23.01 -16.16 5.40
C ILE A 23 -24.47 -15.94 4.97
N LYS A 24 -25.05 -14.77 5.27
CA LYS A 24 -26.50 -14.53 5.11
C LYS A 24 -26.83 -13.97 3.74
N LYS A 25 -28.02 -14.31 3.22
CA LYS A 25 -28.56 -13.77 1.95
C LYS A 25 -28.60 -12.23 1.92
N LYS A 26 -28.90 -11.59 3.07
CA LYS A 26 -28.88 -10.13 3.22
C LYS A 26 -27.48 -9.54 3.00
N ASP A 27 -26.44 -10.20 3.52
CA ASP A 27 -25.06 -9.72 3.40
C ASP A 27 -24.59 -9.81 1.94
N ARG A 28 -24.98 -10.88 1.23
CA ARG A 28 -24.71 -11.03 -0.21
C ARG A 28 -25.34 -9.91 -1.05
N ILE A 29 -26.55 -9.48 -0.70
CA ILE A 29 -27.24 -8.38 -1.38
C ILE A 29 -26.52 -7.05 -1.10
N VAL A 30 -26.19 -6.78 0.16
CA VAL A 30 -25.49 -5.55 0.55
C VAL A 30 -24.07 -5.48 -0.01
N ALA A 31 -23.42 -6.63 -0.18
CA ALA A 31 -22.08 -6.76 -0.74
C ALA A 31 -22.02 -6.55 -2.26
N TRP A 32 -23.17 -6.54 -2.94
CA TRP A 32 -23.24 -6.38 -4.39
C TRP A 32 -22.87 -4.95 -4.80
N GLN A 33 -21.80 -4.78 -5.59
CA GLN A 33 -21.24 -3.48 -5.95
C GLN A 33 -22.25 -2.52 -6.60
N TRP A 34 -23.17 -3.06 -7.38
CA TRP A 34 -24.20 -2.29 -8.08
C TRP A 34 -25.34 -1.84 -7.18
N ILE A 35 -25.43 -2.33 -5.94
CA ILE A 35 -26.51 -1.93 -5.05
C ILE A 35 -26.47 -0.44 -4.76
N ASN A 36 -25.27 0.10 -4.53
CA ASN A 36 -25.06 1.52 -4.31
C ASN A 36 -25.45 2.32 -5.56
N LEU A 37 -25.03 1.88 -6.74
CA LEU A 37 -25.38 2.56 -7.99
C LEU A 37 -26.89 2.54 -8.24
N PHE A 38 -27.55 1.40 -8.03
CA PHE A 38 -28.99 1.27 -8.16
C PHE A 38 -29.73 2.24 -7.23
N PHE A 39 -29.32 2.30 -5.95
CA PHE A 39 -29.90 3.23 -4.99
C PHE A 39 -29.64 4.69 -5.35
N TYR A 40 -28.44 5.03 -5.83
CA TYR A 40 -28.14 6.38 -6.30
C TYR A 40 -28.98 6.77 -7.51
N LEU A 41 -29.13 5.88 -8.49
CA LEU A 41 -29.94 6.13 -9.68
C LEU A 41 -31.42 6.30 -9.31
N PHE A 42 -31.94 5.48 -8.39
CA PHE A 42 -33.31 5.61 -7.90
C PHE A 42 -33.53 6.92 -7.12
N ILE A 43 -32.55 7.35 -6.31
CA ILE A 43 -32.58 8.66 -5.63
C ILE A 43 -32.66 9.79 -6.66
N MET A 44 -31.83 9.75 -7.71
CA MET A 44 -31.81 10.78 -8.76
C MET A 44 -33.14 10.85 -9.52
N VAL A 45 -33.68 9.71 -9.93
CA VAL A 45 -34.98 9.64 -10.64
C VAL A 45 -36.12 10.12 -9.73
N SER A 46 -36.16 9.69 -8.47
CA SER A 46 -37.19 10.12 -7.51
C SER A 46 -37.14 11.63 -7.28
N LEU A 47 -35.94 12.19 -7.07
CA LEU A 47 -35.76 13.62 -6.87
C LEU A 47 -36.19 14.42 -8.10
N PHE A 48 -35.81 13.97 -9.30
CA PHE A 48 -36.24 14.60 -10.55
C PHE A 48 -37.78 14.61 -10.67
N LEU A 49 -38.42 13.47 -10.44
CA LEU A 49 -39.88 13.35 -10.50
C LEU A 49 -40.57 14.24 -9.46
N THR A 50 -40.01 14.36 -8.25
CA THR A 50 -40.51 15.27 -7.23
C THR A 50 -40.45 16.73 -7.71
N ILE A 51 -39.28 17.19 -8.14
CA ILE A 51 -39.08 18.58 -8.59
C ILE A 51 -39.99 18.88 -9.79
N PHE A 52 -39.96 18.03 -10.81
CA PHE A 52 -40.76 18.20 -12.01
C PHE A 52 -42.26 18.26 -11.69
N SER A 53 -42.76 17.34 -10.86
CA SER A 53 -44.18 17.28 -10.51
C SER A 53 -44.64 18.50 -9.73
N PHE A 54 -43.81 19.01 -8.80
CA PHE A 54 -44.13 20.24 -8.08
C PHE A 54 -44.08 21.48 -8.98
N VAL A 55 -43.09 21.60 -9.87
CA VAL A 55 -43.02 22.70 -10.85
C VAL A 55 -44.28 22.71 -11.73
N VAL A 56 -44.65 21.57 -12.31
CA VAL A 56 -45.85 21.46 -13.17
C VAL A 56 -47.15 21.77 -12.41
N THR A 57 -47.22 21.40 -11.13
CA THR A 57 -48.41 21.66 -10.31
C THR A 57 -48.60 23.15 -10.04
N TYR A 58 -47.51 23.86 -9.70
CA TYR A 58 -47.58 25.24 -9.21
C TYR A 58 -47.28 26.31 -10.28
N ASP A 59 -46.65 25.95 -11.40
CA ASP A 59 -46.44 26.85 -12.52
C ASP A 59 -47.70 26.93 -13.39
N LEU A 60 -48.08 28.14 -13.79
CA LEU A 60 -49.24 28.43 -14.62
C LEU A 60 -48.97 28.19 -16.12
N HIS A 61 -47.70 28.12 -16.54
CA HIS A 61 -47.32 27.88 -17.95
C HIS A 61 -47.57 26.44 -18.41
N PHE A 62 -47.61 25.47 -17.48
CA PHE A 62 -47.87 24.07 -17.81
C PHE A 62 -49.38 23.78 -17.82
N GLN A 63 -49.90 23.32 -18.96
CA GLN A 63 -51.31 22.92 -19.13
C GLN A 63 -51.62 21.46 -18.74
N LEU A 64 -50.67 20.77 -18.08
CA LEU A 64 -50.81 19.38 -17.66
C LEU A 64 -51.81 19.25 -16.49
N ASN A 65 -52.36 18.03 -16.29
CA ASN A 65 -53.38 17.79 -15.27
C ASN A 65 -52.81 17.87 -13.83
N LYS A 66 -52.91 19.06 -13.23
CA LYS A 66 -52.40 19.39 -11.90
C LYS A 66 -52.89 18.46 -10.79
N THR A 67 -54.10 17.93 -10.93
CA THR A 67 -54.68 16.99 -9.94
C THR A 67 -53.97 15.63 -9.89
N ILE A 68 -53.27 15.25 -10.97
CA ILE A 68 -52.50 14.00 -11.05
C ILE A 68 -51.05 14.23 -10.59
N PHE A 69 -50.46 15.37 -10.94
CA PHE A 69 -49.04 15.63 -10.66
C PHE A 69 -48.75 15.91 -9.17
N LEU A 70 -49.69 16.48 -8.40
CA LEU A 70 -49.48 16.68 -6.96
C LEU A 70 -49.32 15.34 -6.19
N PRO A 71 -50.21 14.34 -6.34
CA PRO A 71 -50.00 13.01 -5.77
C PRO A 71 -48.69 12.34 -6.21
N VAL A 72 -48.35 12.44 -7.49
CA VAL A 72 -47.10 11.87 -8.04
C VAL A 72 -45.87 12.51 -7.38
N GLY A 73 -45.86 13.83 -7.21
CA GLY A 73 -44.78 14.55 -6.53
C GLY A 73 -44.60 14.13 -5.07
N ILE A 74 -45.71 13.98 -4.32
CA ILE A 74 -45.71 13.52 -2.93
C ILE A 74 -45.16 12.09 -2.82
N VAL A 75 -45.63 11.17 -3.67
CA VAL A 75 -45.16 9.77 -3.68
C VAL A 75 -43.68 9.71 -4.04
N ALA A 76 -43.24 10.43 -5.07
CA ALA A 76 -41.83 10.49 -5.46
C ALA A 76 -40.94 11.06 -4.34
N PHE A 77 -41.43 12.04 -3.59
CA PHE A 77 -40.69 12.62 -2.46
C PHE A 77 -40.54 11.62 -1.31
N LEU A 78 -41.59 10.87 -0.98
CA LEU A 78 -41.51 9.78 0.00
C LEU A 78 -40.54 8.69 -0.46
N CYS A 79 -40.55 8.31 -1.74
CA CYS A 79 -39.56 7.41 -2.33
C CYS A 79 -38.13 7.96 -2.19
N PHE A 80 -37.91 9.25 -2.44
CA PHE A 80 -36.61 9.88 -2.25
C PHE A 80 -36.10 9.80 -0.80
N ILE A 81 -36.93 10.18 0.18
CA ILE A 81 -36.55 10.15 1.62
C ILE A 81 -36.24 8.73 2.09
N THR A 82 -37.14 7.78 1.78
CA THR A 82 -37.00 6.38 2.20
C THR A 82 -35.76 5.75 1.61
N THR A 83 -35.47 6.01 0.33
CA THR A 83 -34.28 5.49 -0.36
C THR A 83 -32.98 6.10 0.18
N THR A 84 -32.99 7.40 0.46
CA THR A 84 -31.84 8.09 1.08
C THR A 84 -31.54 7.57 2.47
N THR A 85 -32.57 7.25 3.25
CA THR A 85 -32.40 6.63 4.57
C THR A 85 -31.82 5.21 4.42
N LEU A 86 -32.35 4.42 3.47
CA LEU A 86 -31.91 3.05 3.22
C LEU A 86 -30.45 2.97 2.78
N ILE A 87 -29.96 3.88 1.91
CA ILE A 87 -28.56 3.86 1.47
C ILE A 87 -27.58 4.16 2.60
N ILE A 88 -27.96 4.97 3.60
CA ILE A 88 -27.16 5.19 4.80
C ILE A 88 -27.01 3.89 5.61
N PHE A 89 -28.11 3.14 5.80
CA PHE A 89 -28.07 1.84 6.46
C PHE A 89 -27.24 0.81 5.70
N ILE A 90 -27.35 0.78 4.37
CA ILE A 90 -26.54 -0.07 3.50
C ILE A 90 -25.06 0.25 3.70
N LYS A 91 -24.66 1.53 3.61
CA LYS A 91 -23.27 1.94 3.82
C LYS A 91 -22.74 1.57 5.21
N LYS A 92 -23.56 1.72 6.25
CA LYS A 92 -23.19 1.31 7.61
C LYS A 92 -22.93 -0.19 7.67
N HIS A 93 -23.85 -1.01 7.15
CA HIS A 93 -23.71 -2.47 7.11
C HIS A 93 -22.51 -2.91 6.24
N GLN A 94 -22.27 -2.21 5.13
CA GLN A 94 -21.08 -2.41 4.30
C GLN A 94 -19.79 -2.17 5.08
N LYS A 95 -19.72 -1.10 5.87
CA LYS A 95 -18.56 -0.81 6.74
C LYS A 95 -18.33 -1.92 7.78
N ASP A 96 -19.40 -2.40 8.41
CA ASP A 96 -19.32 -3.47 9.40
C ASP A 96 -18.84 -4.80 8.76
N LEU A 97 -19.37 -5.15 7.58
CA LEU A 97 -18.90 -6.30 6.80
C LEU A 97 -17.42 -6.15 6.40
N THR A 98 -17.01 -4.98 5.92
CA THR A 98 -15.59 -4.69 5.62
C THR A 98 -14.70 -4.93 6.83
N GLN A 99 -15.11 -4.51 8.03
CA GLN A 99 -14.35 -4.75 9.25
C GLN A 99 -14.31 -6.23 9.64
N GLN A 100 -15.41 -6.95 9.46
CA GLN A 100 -15.44 -8.40 9.70
C GLN A 100 -14.54 -9.16 8.72
N ILE A 101 -14.50 -8.75 7.45
CA ILE A 101 -13.57 -9.31 6.45
C ILE A 101 -12.12 -9.04 6.88
N LYS A 102 -11.79 -7.82 7.34
CA LYS A 102 -10.45 -7.51 7.89
C LYS A 102 -10.04 -8.45 9.00
N ASN A 103 -10.94 -8.62 9.97
CA ASN A 103 -10.63 -9.38 11.19
C ASN A 103 -10.55 -10.89 10.93
N ASN A 104 -11.33 -11.41 9.97
CA ASN A 104 -11.32 -12.83 9.60
C ASN A 104 -10.31 -13.17 8.50
N PHE A 105 -9.61 -12.18 7.94
CA PHE A 105 -8.54 -12.45 6.99
C PHE A 105 -7.38 -13.12 7.70
N ASP A 106 -7.17 -14.40 7.39
CA ASP A 106 -6.13 -15.21 8.00
C ASP A 106 -4.77 -14.85 7.43
N ILE A 107 -3.98 -14.13 8.23
CA ILE A 107 -2.60 -13.77 7.90
C ILE A 107 -1.75 -15.04 7.70
N THR A 108 -2.07 -16.14 8.38
CA THR A 108 -1.35 -17.42 8.24
C THR A 108 -1.45 -17.95 6.82
N SER A 109 -2.66 -17.99 6.24
CA SER A 109 -2.87 -18.39 4.85
C SER A 109 -2.07 -17.54 3.85
N LEU A 110 -1.91 -16.24 4.13
CA LEU A 110 -1.08 -15.34 3.31
C LEU A 110 0.43 -15.64 3.47
N ILE A 111 0.88 -15.93 4.69
CA ILE A 111 2.26 -16.34 4.97
C ILE A 111 2.58 -17.66 4.25
N ASP A 112 1.70 -18.65 4.37
CA ASP A 112 1.84 -19.95 3.73
C ASP A 112 1.97 -19.80 2.22
N LEU A 113 1.12 -18.98 1.62
CA LEU A 113 1.20 -18.65 0.21
C LEU A 113 2.53 -17.99 -0.18
N TYR A 114 2.99 -16.98 0.58
CA TYR A 114 4.30 -16.38 0.31
C TYR A 114 5.39 -17.44 0.34
N ASN A 115 5.38 -18.31 1.34
CA ASN A 115 6.34 -19.40 1.46
C ASN A 115 6.23 -20.39 0.30
N THR A 116 5.04 -20.73 -0.18
CA THR A 116 4.85 -21.55 -1.39
C THR A 116 5.43 -20.88 -2.63
N ILE A 117 5.18 -19.58 -2.82
CA ILE A 117 5.72 -18.82 -3.96
C ILE A 117 7.26 -18.81 -3.91
N PHE A 118 7.84 -18.56 -2.74
CA PHE A 118 9.30 -18.45 -2.58
C PHE A 118 10.02 -19.79 -2.55
N ALA A 119 9.40 -20.87 -2.09
CA ALA A 119 10.03 -22.20 -2.03
C ALA A 119 10.67 -22.64 -3.36
N ASN A 120 10.06 -22.25 -4.49
CA ASN A 120 10.54 -22.61 -5.82
C ASN A 120 11.57 -21.64 -6.42
N ILE A 121 11.71 -20.43 -5.87
CA ILE A 121 12.45 -19.32 -6.49
C ILE A 121 13.62 -18.87 -5.61
N MET A 122 13.40 -18.81 -4.29
CA MET A 122 14.40 -18.51 -3.27
C MET A 122 14.11 -19.41 -2.05
N PRO A 123 14.52 -20.69 -2.09
CA PRO A 123 14.18 -21.67 -1.06
C PRO A 123 14.67 -21.30 0.35
N ASP A 124 15.66 -20.42 0.44
CA ASP A 124 16.20 -19.91 1.71
C ASP A 124 15.37 -18.77 2.32
N VAL A 125 14.28 -18.34 1.66
CA VAL A 125 13.36 -17.34 2.17
C VAL A 125 12.23 -18.02 2.94
N THR A 126 11.96 -17.55 4.15
CA THR A 126 10.79 -17.94 4.92
C THR A 126 10.16 -16.72 5.55
N ILE A 127 8.92 -16.42 5.19
CA ILE A 127 8.09 -15.44 5.87
C ILE A 127 7.52 -16.09 7.13
N THR A 128 7.65 -15.41 8.26
CA THR A 128 7.24 -15.91 9.58
C THR A 128 6.09 -15.13 10.18
N ASP A 129 5.94 -13.84 9.83
CA ASP A 129 4.86 -12.99 10.35
C ASP A 129 4.57 -11.81 9.41
N ILE A 130 3.35 -11.27 9.49
CA ILE A 130 2.94 -10.01 8.86
C ILE A 130 2.20 -9.17 9.91
N THR A 131 2.90 -8.20 10.50
CA THR A 131 2.48 -7.52 11.74
C THR A 131 2.52 -6.00 11.59
N THR A 132 1.82 -5.25 12.44
CA THR A 132 1.96 -3.77 12.48
C THR A 132 3.06 -3.30 13.44
N LYS A 133 3.76 -4.22 14.11
CA LYS A 133 4.79 -3.90 15.11
C LYS A 133 6.18 -3.90 14.49
N TRP A 134 6.93 -2.82 14.67
CA TRP A 134 8.34 -2.79 14.37
C TRP A 134 9.08 -3.82 15.22
N THR A 135 9.86 -4.70 14.59
CA THR A 135 10.78 -5.60 15.32
C THR A 135 12.05 -4.89 15.76
N ILE A 136 12.34 -3.71 15.20
CA ILE A 136 13.40 -2.80 15.65
C ILE A 136 12.76 -1.43 15.80
N THR A 137 12.67 -0.93 17.03
CA THR A 137 12.17 0.42 17.32
C THR A 137 13.10 1.44 16.68
N PRO A 138 12.64 2.27 15.72
CA PRO A 138 13.46 3.35 15.18
C PRO A 138 13.96 4.24 16.33
N THR A 139 15.27 4.38 16.46
CA THR A 139 15.91 5.06 17.60
C THR A 139 15.74 6.59 17.59
N ASN A 140 15.29 7.17 16.46
CA ASN A 140 15.11 8.61 16.29
C ASN A 140 13.68 8.94 15.86
N HIS A 141 12.73 8.90 16.81
CA HIS A 141 11.44 9.54 16.62
C HIS A 141 11.59 11.03 16.96
N TYR A 142 11.56 11.91 15.95
CA TYR A 142 10.91 13.19 16.20
C TYR A 142 9.40 12.93 16.24
N PRO A 143 8.65 13.44 17.23
CA PRO A 143 7.22 13.22 17.32
C PRO A 143 6.52 14.14 16.30
N ILE A 144 6.68 13.85 15.01
CA ILE A 144 5.77 14.43 14.03
C ILE A 144 4.54 13.52 14.05
N ASN A 145 3.49 13.98 14.73
CA ASN A 145 2.16 13.35 14.82
C ASN A 145 1.49 13.07 13.45
N GLU A 146 2.18 13.33 12.34
CA GLU A 146 1.73 13.16 10.96
C GLU A 146 2.42 11.99 10.23
N PHE A 147 3.36 11.27 10.85
CA PHE A 147 3.82 9.99 10.31
C PHE A 147 2.71 8.95 10.45
N LYS A 148 1.83 8.88 9.46
CA LYS A 148 0.95 7.74 9.30
C LYS A 148 1.79 6.57 8.78
N VAL A 149 2.32 5.79 9.72
CA VAL A 149 2.76 4.42 9.45
C VAL A 149 1.52 3.66 9.01
N ASN A 150 1.30 3.57 7.70
CA ASN A 150 0.03 3.09 7.18
C ASN A 150 -0.06 1.56 7.13
N ASP A 151 1.02 0.81 7.40
CA ASP A 151 1.15 -0.53 6.81
C ASP A 151 1.56 -1.65 7.79
N LYS A 152 1.22 -2.88 7.39
CA LYS A 152 1.80 -4.09 7.99
C LYS A 152 3.26 -4.26 7.50
N ILE A 153 4.04 -4.98 8.28
CA ILE A 153 5.47 -5.25 8.17
C ILE A 153 5.62 -6.75 7.96
N ILE A 154 6.30 -7.14 6.89
CA ILE A 154 6.64 -8.55 6.61
C ILE A 154 7.89 -8.89 7.43
N VAL A 155 7.85 -9.97 8.19
CA VAL A 155 8.97 -10.47 8.98
C VAL A 155 9.32 -11.87 8.50
N GLY A 156 10.61 -12.14 8.35
CA GLY A 156 11.06 -13.43 7.86
C GLY A 156 12.53 -13.71 8.07
N LYS A 157 13.01 -14.74 7.39
CA LYS A 157 14.41 -15.15 7.33
C LYS A 157 14.85 -15.32 5.89
N TYR A 158 16.08 -14.92 5.60
CA TYR A 158 16.78 -15.21 4.35
C TYR A 158 18.15 -15.78 4.68
N GLN A 159 18.45 -17.01 4.24
CA GLN A 159 19.73 -17.70 4.55
C GLN A 159 20.05 -17.70 6.06
N ASN A 160 19.06 -17.99 6.90
CA ASN A 160 19.10 -17.91 8.38
C ASN A 160 19.22 -16.51 8.99
N ILE A 161 19.25 -15.45 8.18
CA ILE A 161 19.33 -14.08 8.66
C ILE A 161 17.91 -13.51 8.82
N ALA A 162 17.56 -13.06 10.02
CA ALA A 162 16.26 -12.45 10.26
C ALA A 162 16.16 -11.08 9.58
N PHE A 163 15.01 -10.83 8.95
CA PHE A 163 14.70 -9.54 8.32
C PHE A 163 13.29 -9.05 8.69
N ASN A 164 13.10 -7.74 8.60
CA ASN A 164 11.80 -7.07 8.54
C ASN A 164 11.73 -6.18 7.30
N ILE A 165 10.56 -6.06 6.70
CA ILE A 165 10.31 -5.18 5.56
C ILE A 165 9.02 -4.39 5.84
N GLY A 166 9.14 -3.07 5.97
CA GLY A 166 8.12 -2.08 6.39
C GLY A 166 8.06 -0.86 5.46
N SER A 167 6.93 -0.17 5.34
CA SER A 167 6.80 1.05 4.50
C SER A 167 6.28 2.20 5.33
N ILE A 168 6.83 3.39 5.07
CA ILE A 168 6.36 4.62 5.71
C ILE A 168 6.06 5.65 4.62
N SER A 169 4.84 6.19 4.68
CA SER A 169 4.45 7.34 3.88
C SER A 169 4.68 8.61 4.69
N GLN A 170 5.65 9.44 4.28
CA GLN A 170 5.79 10.77 4.85
C GLN A 170 4.87 11.73 4.10
N ALA A 171 3.78 12.15 4.74
CA ALA A 171 2.89 13.18 4.21
C ALA A 171 3.38 14.58 4.62
N THR A 172 4.63 14.94 4.33
CA THR A 172 5.16 16.30 4.54
C THR A 172 6.31 16.62 3.60
N THR A 173 6.48 17.91 3.30
CA THR A 173 7.41 18.56 2.35
C THR A 173 8.89 18.40 2.70
N THR A 174 9.39 17.17 2.76
CA THR A 174 10.75 16.91 3.19
C THR A 174 11.30 15.68 2.46
N VAL A 175 12.40 15.87 1.75
CA VAL A 175 13.29 14.75 1.40
C VAL A 175 13.88 14.27 2.73
N VAL A 176 13.78 12.98 3.04
CA VAL A 176 14.46 12.36 4.20
C VAL A 176 15.92 12.20 3.82
N ASP A 177 16.62 13.32 3.75
CA ASP A 177 18.06 13.36 3.54
C ASP A 177 18.64 14.28 4.63
N ASN A 178 18.84 13.69 5.80
CA ASN A 178 19.94 13.93 6.73
C ASN A 178 19.61 13.27 8.07
N LEU A 179 20.11 12.05 8.27
CA LEU A 179 20.22 11.46 9.60
C LEU A 179 21.70 11.35 10.02
N GLU A 180 22.41 12.49 9.93
CA GLU A 180 23.16 12.89 11.11
C GLU A 180 22.18 13.47 12.13
N PRO A 181 22.35 13.26 13.45
CA PRO A 181 21.40 13.70 14.48
C PRO A 181 21.15 15.23 14.58
N ASN A 182 21.79 16.07 13.76
CA ASN A 182 21.96 17.50 14.07
C ASN A 182 21.59 18.51 12.96
N LEU A 183 20.98 18.12 11.83
CA LEU A 183 20.68 19.09 10.77
C LEU A 183 19.18 19.43 10.71
N MET A 184 18.84 20.64 11.17
CA MET A 184 17.49 21.22 11.02
C MET A 184 17.07 21.26 9.54
N PRO A 185 15.89 20.74 9.18
CA PRO A 185 15.39 20.84 7.80
C PRO A 185 15.01 22.29 7.43
N LYS A 186 15.38 22.72 6.22
CA LYS A 186 14.82 23.93 5.57
C LYS A 186 13.77 23.52 4.53
N PRO A 187 12.64 24.25 4.42
CA PRO A 187 11.53 23.89 3.54
C PRO A 187 11.88 24.17 2.08
N TYR A 188 12.03 23.12 1.26
CA TYR A 188 12.09 23.27 -0.20
C TYR A 188 11.30 22.16 -0.90
N ASN A 189 10.13 22.56 -1.40
CA ASN A 189 9.32 21.98 -2.46
C ASN A 189 8.75 20.55 -2.29
N THR A 190 7.45 20.44 -2.57
CA THR A 190 6.56 19.27 -2.42
C THR A 190 6.96 18.11 -3.33
N GLN A 191 7.64 17.09 -2.79
CA GLN A 191 7.71 15.77 -3.38
C GLN A 191 7.38 14.73 -2.31
N TYR A 192 6.34 13.93 -2.56
CA TYR A 192 5.98 12.81 -1.70
C TYR A 192 6.95 11.66 -1.97
N TYR A 193 7.83 11.36 -1.02
CA TYR A 193 8.63 10.15 -1.06
C TYR A 193 8.02 9.14 -0.10
N ARG A 194 7.80 7.91 -0.58
CA ARG A 194 7.57 6.74 0.28
C ARG A 194 8.89 6.01 0.46
N TYR A 195 9.10 5.52 1.66
CA TYR A 195 10.31 4.81 2.04
C TYR A 195 9.97 3.38 2.40
N LEU A 196 10.68 2.44 1.76
CA LEU A 196 10.69 1.04 2.10
C LEU A 196 11.86 0.79 3.05
N PHE A 197 11.61 0.25 4.23
CA PHE A 197 12.61 -0.10 5.22
C PHE A 197 12.80 -1.61 5.19
N LEU A 198 14.01 -2.08 4.91
CA LEU A 198 14.45 -3.46 5.13
C LEU A 198 15.49 -3.44 6.24
N THR A 199 15.22 -4.06 7.37
CA THR A 199 16.23 -4.22 8.43
C THR A 199 16.56 -5.69 8.64
N VAL A 200 17.84 -5.96 8.79
CA VAL A 200 18.42 -7.28 8.87
C VAL A 200 19.30 -7.32 10.10
N THR A 201 19.14 -8.34 10.94
CA THR A 201 19.93 -8.48 12.18
C THR A 201 20.74 -9.75 12.15
N THR A 202 22.06 -9.63 12.32
CA THR A 202 22.98 -10.76 12.47
C THR A 202 24.20 -10.34 13.27
N SER A 203 24.78 -11.29 14.01
CA SER A 203 26.07 -11.14 14.70
C SER A 203 27.26 -11.03 13.75
N ASN A 204 27.06 -11.34 12.47
CA ASN A 204 28.15 -11.49 11.50
C ASN A 204 28.45 -10.21 10.72
N PHE A 205 27.71 -9.12 10.95
CA PHE A 205 28.13 -7.83 10.41
C PHE A 205 29.39 -7.39 11.17
N GLN A 206 30.53 -7.46 10.50
CA GLN A 206 31.78 -6.96 11.05
C GLN A 206 31.64 -5.48 11.42
N ASN A 207 32.48 -5.00 12.33
CA ASN A 207 32.45 -3.63 12.86
C ASN A 207 32.92 -2.61 11.81
N ASN A 208 32.19 -2.53 10.71
CA ASN A 208 32.39 -1.66 9.57
C ASN A 208 31.19 -0.75 9.51
N ALA A 209 31.30 0.45 10.10
CA ALA A 209 30.28 1.48 9.94
C ALA A 209 30.28 1.92 8.47
N PHE A 210 29.33 1.43 7.69
CA PHE A 210 29.13 1.80 6.29
C PHE A 210 27.78 2.49 6.18
N GLU A 211 27.78 3.73 5.69
CA GLU A 211 26.58 4.52 5.52
C GLU A 211 26.56 5.20 4.14
N ILE A 212 25.52 4.93 3.35
CA ILE A 212 25.27 5.57 2.05
C ILE A 212 24.05 6.47 2.18
N ASN A 213 24.26 7.78 2.00
CA ASN A 213 23.20 8.79 2.01
C ASN A 213 23.18 9.57 0.68
N ARG A 214 21.98 9.90 0.20
CA ARG A 214 21.71 10.60 -1.07
C ARG A 214 22.09 12.10 -0.99
N LYS A 215 22.42 12.70 -2.14
CA LYS A 215 22.58 14.15 -2.35
C LYS A 215 21.43 14.75 -3.19
N ASN A 216 21.27 16.08 -3.11
CA ASN A 216 20.32 16.90 -3.88
C ASN A 216 20.30 16.62 -5.40
N LYS A 217 19.18 16.95 -6.07
CA LYS A 217 18.86 16.66 -7.49
C LYS A 217 20.02 16.90 -8.48
N TYR A 218 20.38 15.85 -9.22
CA TYR A 218 21.22 15.93 -10.42
C TYR A 218 20.47 15.42 -11.67
N PRO A 219 20.78 15.91 -12.89
CA PRO A 219 20.18 15.44 -14.12
C PRO A 219 20.49 13.96 -14.41
N LYS A 220 19.50 13.20 -14.91
CA LYS A 220 19.55 11.75 -15.15
C LYS A 220 20.73 11.24 -15.99
N ASN A 221 21.34 12.08 -16.82
CA ASN A 221 22.19 11.60 -17.93
C ASN A 221 23.68 11.45 -17.60
N ASN A 222 24.12 11.75 -16.36
CA ASN A 222 25.51 11.58 -15.88
C ASN A 222 25.54 11.16 -14.39
N LEU A 223 24.78 10.13 -14.05
CA LEU A 223 24.75 9.58 -12.70
C LEU A 223 26.06 8.82 -12.43
N THR A 224 26.86 9.33 -11.50
CA THR A 224 27.97 8.60 -10.89
C THR A 224 27.66 8.40 -9.42
N PHE A 225 28.28 7.40 -8.81
CA PHE A 225 28.15 7.17 -7.37
C PHE A 225 28.52 8.43 -6.58
N ASP A 226 29.64 9.06 -6.94
CA ASP A 226 30.16 10.23 -6.23
C ASP A 226 29.32 11.50 -6.45
N ASN A 227 28.59 11.60 -7.57
CA ASN A 227 27.62 12.67 -7.80
C ASN A 227 26.37 12.48 -6.94
N PHE A 228 25.97 11.24 -6.67
CA PHE A 228 24.69 10.90 -6.08
C PHE A 228 24.74 10.66 -4.57
N PHE A 229 25.89 10.23 -4.03
CA PHE A 229 26.07 9.84 -2.62
C PHE A 229 27.18 10.63 -1.94
N TRP A 230 26.94 11.12 -0.71
CA TRP A 230 27.86 12.03 -0.02
C TRP A 230 28.76 11.34 1.03
N TYR A 231 28.23 10.39 1.80
CA TYR A 231 28.86 9.96 3.05
C TYR A 231 29.92 8.87 2.83
N ASP A 232 31.03 9.00 3.56
CA ASP A 232 32.12 8.02 3.68
C ASP A 232 32.86 7.64 2.37
N GLN A 233 32.94 8.56 1.39
CA GLN A 233 33.63 8.33 0.11
C GLN A 233 35.12 7.93 0.24
N THR A 234 35.74 8.20 1.39
CA THR A 234 37.12 7.83 1.71
C THR A 234 37.26 6.45 2.35
N ASN A 235 36.15 5.73 2.58
CA ASN A 235 36.20 4.40 3.15
C ASN A 235 36.81 3.41 2.15
N PRO A 236 37.91 2.73 2.51
CA PRO A 236 38.60 1.82 1.60
C PRO A 236 37.73 0.62 1.18
N ASN A 237 36.65 0.34 1.89
CA ASN A 237 35.69 -0.71 1.55
C ASN A 237 34.70 -0.28 0.45
N ILE A 238 34.60 1.01 0.13
CA ILE A 238 33.81 1.51 -1.01
C ILE A 238 34.64 1.41 -2.30
N THR A 239 34.85 0.17 -2.72
CA THR A 239 35.62 -0.14 -3.94
C THR A 239 34.88 0.32 -5.20
N PRO A 240 35.60 0.57 -6.33
CA PRO A 240 34.96 0.86 -7.61
C PRO A 240 33.93 -0.20 -8.02
N THR A 241 34.19 -1.48 -7.72
CA THR A 241 33.27 -2.59 -7.97
C THR A 241 31.97 -2.43 -7.18
N LEU A 242 32.05 -2.10 -5.89
CA LEU A 242 30.87 -1.88 -5.05
C LEU A 242 30.06 -0.67 -5.54
N LYS A 243 30.74 0.42 -5.96
CA LYS A 243 30.07 1.60 -6.54
C LYS A 243 29.27 1.26 -7.79
N THR A 244 29.84 0.49 -8.72
CA THR A 244 29.14 0.03 -9.94
C THR A 244 27.94 -0.85 -9.60
N LEU A 245 28.12 -1.82 -8.71
CA LEU A 245 27.03 -2.71 -8.32
C LEU A 245 25.86 -1.97 -7.65
N ILE A 246 26.15 -0.94 -6.85
CA ILE A 246 25.10 -0.11 -6.25
C ILE A 246 24.33 0.65 -7.34
N LEU A 247 25.02 1.23 -8.31
CA LEU A 247 24.38 1.91 -9.44
C LEU A 247 23.55 0.93 -10.29
N ASP A 248 24.08 -0.25 -10.59
CA ASP A 248 23.37 -1.29 -11.36
C ASP A 248 22.11 -1.76 -10.61
N ASN A 249 22.20 -1.94 -9.29
CA ASN A 249 21.04 -2.29 -8.46
C ASN A 249 20.01 -1.15 -8.40
N MET A 250 20.43 0.11 -8.35
CA MET A 250 19.50 1.25 -8.44
C MET A 250 18.74 1.26 -9.75
N VAL A 251 19.44 1.01 -10.87
CA VAL A 251 18.83 0.94 -12.20
C VAL A 251 17.88 -0.25 -12.29
N THR A 252 18.31 -1.42 -11.85
CA THR A 252 17.56 -2.68 -11.94
C THR A 252 16.31 -2.68 -11.05
N THR A 253 16.43 -2.21 -9.81
CA THR A 253 15.33 -2.23 -8.83
C THR A 253 14.47 -0.99 -8.88
N THR A 254 14.95 0.07 -9.54
CA THR A 254 14.39 1.44 -9.53
C THR A 254 14.28 2.06 -8.13
N LEU A 255 15.06 1.54 -7.18
CA LEU A 255 15.09 1.99 -5.79
C LEU A 255 16.41 2.71 -5.50
N ILE A 256 16.34 3.83 -4.81
CA ILE A 256 17.51 4.55 -4.29
C ILE A 256 17.77 4.07 -2.87
N PRO A 257 18.94 3.51 -2.57
CA PRO A 257 19.23 3.05 -1.23
C PRO A 257 19.75 4.17 -0.33
N ASN A 258 19.31 4.12 0.92
CA ASN A 258 20.04 4.63 2.07
C ASN A 258 20.42 3.39 2.90
N ILE A 259 21.71 3.04 2.93
CA ILE A 259 22.22 1.81 3.54
C ILE A 259 22.97 2.19 4.79
N LYS A 260 22.69 1.53 5.91
CA LYS A 260 23.43 1.67 7.16
C LYS A 260 23.78 0.30 7.74
N VAL A 261 25.07 0.01 7.84
CA VAL A 261 25.60 -1.20 8.50
C VAL A 261 26.16 -0.83 9.86
N THR A 262 25.75 -1.58 10.88
CA THR A 262 26.25 -1.50 12.25
C THR A 262 26.67 -2.91 12.69
N PRO A 263 27.38 -3.07 13.82
CA PRO A 263 27.96 -4.35 14.26
C PRO A 263 26.96 -5.51 14.45
N LYS A 264 25.64 -5.25 14.40
CA LYS A 264 24.59 -6.26 14.56
C LYS A 264 23.37 -6.07 13.66
N ALA A 265 23.30 -4.96 12.93
CA ALA A 265 22.14 -4.60 12.14
C ALA A 265 22.54 -3.91 10.85
N LEU A 266 21.94 -4.35 9.76
CA LEU A 266 21.92 -3.68 8.48
C LEU A 266 20.52 -3.11 8.29
N SER A 267 20.42 -1.79 8.09
CA SER A 267 19.18 -1.12 7.76
C SER A 267 19.28 -0.53 6.36
N LEU A 268 18.26 -0.77 5.55
CA LEU A 268 18.11 -0.27 4.19
C LEU A 268 16.83 0.54 4.16
N GLN A 269 16.96 1.84 3.92
CA GLN A 269 15.84 2.71 3.61
C GLN A 269 15.87 2.99 2.11
N LEU A 270 14.99 2.36 1.36
CA LEU A 270 14.90 2.47 -0.09
C LEU A 270 13.83 3.49 -0.46
N ALA A 271 14.21 4.54 -1.18
CA ALA A 271 13.29 5.56 -1.68
C ALA A 271 13.01 5.33 -3.18
N THR A 272 11.78 5.59 -3.62
CA THR A 272 11.47 5.65 -5.06
C THR A 272 11.86 7.01 -5.63
N ILE A 273 12.34 7.04 -6.88
CA ILE A 273 12.56 8.30 -7.60
C ILE A 273 11.19 8.86 -7.96
N SER A 274 10.83 10.06 -7.48
CA SER A 274 9.56 10.68 -7.86
C SER A 274 9.53 10.87 -9.38
N THR A 275 8.71 10.09 -10.08
CA THR A 275 8.42 10.37 -11.48
C THR A 275 7.13 11.16 -11.50
N ASN A 276 7.23 12.44 -11.89
CA ASN A 276 6.07 13.30 -12.14
C ASN A 276 5.24 12.71 -13.29
N SER A 277 4.45 11.70 -12.99
CA SER A 277 3.51 11.04 -13.88
C SER A 277 2.84 9.93 -13.06
N TRP A 278 1.83 10.26 -12.24
CA TRP A 278 0.65 9.46 -11.80
C TRP A 278 0.72 7.90 -11.68
N ILE A 279 1.91 7.32 -11.71
CA ILE A 279 2.32 5.91 -11.76
C ILE A 279 3.39 5.70 -10.66
N ASP A 280 3.53 6.65 -9.74
CA ASP A 280 4.19 6.38 -8.46
C ASP A 280 3.15 5.68 -7.58
N ASN A 281 2.95 4.39 -7.86
CA ASN A 281 2.16 3.49 -7.02
C ASN A 281 2.88 3.36 -5.69
N CYS A 282 2.56 4.27 -4.78
CA CYS A 282 2.31 4.00 -3.38
C CYS A 282 2.78 2.60 -2.88
N ASP A 283 4.10 2.35 -2.78
CA ASP A 283 4.65 1.08 -2.30
C ASP A 283 4.38 0.96 -0.79
N SER A 284 3.17 0.49 -0.47
CA SER A 284 2.82 -0.03 0.83
C SER A 284 3.06 -1.54 0.78
N LEU A 285 3.72 -2.09 1.80
CA LEU A 285 4.03 -3.52 1.88
C LEU A 285 2.85 -4.45 2.10
N PHE A 286 1.70 -3.88 2.43
CA PHE A 286 0.47 -4.63 2.48
C PHE A 286 -0.72 -3.67 2.48
N ASN A 287 -0.95 -2.96 1.36
CA ASN A 287 -2.15 -2.15 1.23
C ASN A 287 -3.29 -2.98 0.65
N PHE A 288 -4.00 -3.61 1.56
CA PHE A 288 -5.12 -4.44 1.23
C PHE A 288 -6.39 -3.62 0.97
N ASN A 289 -6.66 -3.33 -0.30
CA ASN A 289 -7.88 -2.65 -0.71
C ASN A 289 -9.10 -3.57 -0.53
N ILE A 290 -10.01 -3.21 0.38
CA ILE A 290 -11.17 -4.06 0.69
C ILE A 290 -12.37 -3.67 -0.14
N SER A 291 -12.90 -4.66 -0.83
CA SER A 291 -14.19 -4.59 -1.50
C SER A 291 -15.14 -5.62 -0.89
N LEU A 292 -16.43 -5.32 -0.92
CA LEU A 292 -17.46 -6.32 -0.60
C LEU A 292 -17.85 -7.15 -1.81
N ASN A 293 -17.50 -6.69 -3.02
CA ASN A 293 -17.67 -7.53 -4.20
C ASN A 293 -16.59 -8.60 -4.19
N LYS A 294 -17.00 -9.88 -4.14
CA LYS A 294 -16.09 -11.03 -4.19
C LYS A 294 -15.04 -10.92 -5.30
N ASN A 295 -15.43 -10.56 -6.52
CA ASN A 295 -14.51 -10.55 -7.66
C ASN A 295 -13.49 -9.40 -7.53
N VAL A 296 -13.96 -8.20 -7.21
CA VAL A 296 -13.07 -7.05 -6.98
C VAL A 296 -12.15 -7.31 -5.78
N MET A 297 -12.66 -7.99 -4.75
CA MET A 297 -11.87 -8.40 -3.61
C MET A 297 -10.75 -9.35 -4.06
N LEU A 298 -11.08 -10.42 -4.79
CA LEU A 298 -10.10 -11.37 -5.35
C LEU A 298 -9.00 -10.64 -6.14
N ASP A 299 -9.40 -9.75 -7.05
CA ASP A 299 -8.47 -8.98 -7.88
C ASP A 299 -7.54 -8.12 -7.03
N ASN A 300 -8.09 -7.34 -6.08
CA ASN A 300 -7.32 -6.49 -5.19
C ASN A 300 -6.29 -7.30 -4.38
N MET A 301 -6.65 -8.51 -3.93
CA MET A 301 -5.76 -9.36 -3.16
C MET A 301 -4.63 -9.93 -4.00
N ILE A 302 -4.95 -10.45 -5.19
CA ILE A 302 -3.95 -10.95 -6.14
C ILE A 302 -2.99 -9.82 -6.52
N GLU A 303 -3.51 -8.63 -6.81
CA GLU A 303 -2.70 -7.45 -7.14
C GLU A 303 -1.79 -7.05 -5.98
N THR A 304 -2.33 -7.01 -4.75
CA THR A 304 -1.54 -6.73 -3.53
C THR A 304 -0.39 -7.73 -3.39
N ILE A 305 -0.67 -9.04 -3.49
CA ILE A 305 0.36 -10.08 -3.35
C ILE A 305 1.39 -10.00 -4.48
N LYS A 306 0.98 -9.71 -5.72
CA LYS A 306 1.90 -9.53 -6.85
C LYS A 306 2.85 -8.36 -6.63
N HIS A 307 2.31 -7.23 -6.18
CA HIS A 307 3.06 -6.02 -5.89
C HIS A 307 4.06 -6.25 -4.74
N ASP A 308 3.60 -6.80 -3.62
CA ASP A 308 4.44 -7.07 -2.45
C ASP A 308 5.53 -8.10 -2.74
N TYR A 309 5.22 -9.14 -3.55
CA TYR A 309 6.21 -10.10 -4.03
C TYR A 309 7.35 -9.41 -4.79
N GLN A 310 7.04 -8.43 -5.66
CA GLN A 310 8.06 -7.67 -6.38
C GLN A 310 8.89 -6.81 -5.41
N THR A 311 8.25 -6.15 -4.45
CA THR A 311 8.91 -5.34 -3.42
C THR A 311 9.89 -6.17 -2.58
N LEU A 312 9.45 -7.35 -2.16
CA LEU A 312 10.26 -8.32 -1.43
C LEU A 312 11.44 -8.82 -2.26
N GLN A 313 11.22 -9.17 -3.53
CA GLN A 313 12.28 -9.58 -4.46
C GLN A 313 13.34 -8.47 -4.64
N LYS A 314 12.92 -7.21 -4.85
CA LYS A 314 13.83 -6.07 -4.95
C LYS A 314 14.66 -5.90 -3.68
N SER A 315 14.04 -6.04 -2.52
CA SER A 315 14.71 -5.97 -1.21
C SER A 315 15.79 -7.05 -1.05
N PHE A 316 15.53 -8.27 -1.53
CA PHE A 316 16.53 -9.35 -1.53
C PHE A 316 17.66 -9.16 -2.53
N VAL A 317 17.42 -8.49 -3.67
CA VAL A 317 18.50 -8.10 -4.60
C VAL A 317 19.49 -7.16 -3.89
N TRP A 318 18.97 -6.19 -3.12
CA TRP A 318 19.79 -5.30 -2.30
C TRP A 318 20.55 -6.04 -1.19
N LEU A 319 19.90 -6.99 -0.52
CA LEU A 319 20.55 -7.82 0.50
C LEU A 319 21.70 -8.66 -0.08
N ASN A 320 21.50 -9.28 -1.24
CA ASN A 320 22.52 -10.08 -1.91
C ASN A 320 23.76 -9.28 -2.32
N LEU A 321 23.59 -8.03 -2.72
CA LEU A 321 24.72 -7.13 -2.99
C LEU A 321 25.58 -6.92 -1.74
N ILE A 322 24.95 -6.78 -0.58
CA ILE A 322 25.68 -6.51 0.67
C ILE A 322 26.35 -7.79 1.21
N LEU A 323 25.71 -8.95 1.07
CA LEU A 323 26.26 -10.23 1.54
C LEU A 323 27.44 -10.72 0.71
N LYS A 324 27.48 -10.48 -0.61
CA LYS A 324 28.61 -10.92 -1.46
C LYS A 324 29.93 -10.17 -1.21
N HIS A 325 29.89 -9.08 -0.45
CA HIS A 325 31.02 -8.18 -0.23
C HIS A 325 31.44 -8.03 1.24
N ASN A 326 30.85 -8.83 2.14
CA ASN A 326 31.31 -9.02 3.52
C ASN A 326 31.84 -10.45 3.70
#